data_AF-A0AAE9MB04-F1
#
_entry.id   AF-A0AAE9MB04-F1
#
_cell.length_a   1.000
_cell.length_b   1.000
_cell.length_c   1.000
_cell.angle_alpha   90.00
_cell.angle_beta   90.00
_cell.angle_gamma   90.00
#
_symmetry.space_group_name_H-M   'P 1'
#
loop_
_entity.id
_entity.type
_entity.pdbx_description
1 polymer ?
#
loop_
_entity_poly.entity_id
_entity_poly.type
_entity_poly.pdbx_seq_one_letter_code
_entity_poly.pdbx_strand_id
1 'polypeptide(L)'
;MQRRGLVILKEKYWDENRLHFDQKVYLEGKYHAALDEISKLEAQRFEQWERAEVLEQKNIDLKHELSERPLPIQDSDENTEQGNFVRTKRLKRATPETYRNVFDLDINGQRVLEHLTMVFCKDAFAPNDKGGERETCYRLGAQSVINHIVNSINQANQPNYKEQDND
;
A
#
# COMPACT_ATOMS: atom_id res chain seq x y z
N MET A 1 -7.60 -69.02 -39.12
CA MET A 1 -7.01 -67.74 -38.65
C MET A 1 -7.99 -66.55 -38.64
N GLN A 2 -9.05 -66.53 -39.46
CA GLN A 2 -9.93 -65.35 -39.62
C GLN A 2 -10.76 -64.93 -38.38
N ARG A 3 -11.18 -65.88 -37.52
CA ARG A 3 -12.04 -65.55 -36.36
C ARG A 3 -11.37 -64.69 -35.29
N ARG A 4 -10.06 -64.82 -35.08
CA ARG A 4 -9.33 -64.03 -34.06
C ARG A 4 -9.18 -62.56 -34.47
N GLY A 5 -8.94 -62.29 -35.76
CA GLY A 5 -8.84 -60.91 -36.27
C GLY A 5 -10.15 -60.13 -36.16
N LEU A 6 -11.29 -60.81 -36.36
CA LEU A 6 -12.62 -60.19 -36.25
C LEU A 6 -12.98 -59.81 -34.80
N VAL A 7 -12.56 -60.61 -33.82
CA VAL A 7 -12.76 -60.33 -32.39
C VAL A 7 -11.92 -59.12 -31.97
N ILE A 8 -10.65 -59.08 -32.37
CA ILE A 8 -9.75 -57.94 -32.08
C ILE A 8 -10.29 -56.64 -32.68
N LEU A 9 -10.81 -56.68 -33.91
CA LEU A 9 -11.38 -55.49 -34.55
C LEU A 9 -12.64 -55.00 -33.83
N LYS A 10 -13.49 -55.92 -33.37
CA LYS A 10 -14.69 -55.60 -32.60
C LYS A 10 -14.35 -55.00 -31.24
N GLU A 11 -13.37 -55.55 -30.52
CA GLU A 11 -12.88 -55.01 -29.25
C GLU A 11 -12.34 -53.59 -29.43
N LYS A 12 -11.48 -53.35 -30.43
CA LYS A 12 -10.96 -52.00 -30.74
C LYS A 12 -12.08 -50.99 -31.02
N TYR A 13 -13.11 -51.38 -31.77
CA TYR A 13 -14.27 -50.52 -32.05
C TYR A 13 -15.04 -50.14 -30.77
N TRP A 14 -15.25 -51.09 -29.86
CA TRP A 14 -15.91 -50.82 -28.58
C TRP A 14 -15.06 -49.94 -27.66
N ASP A 15 -13.74 -50.13 -27.66
CA ASP A 15 -12.79 -49.32 -26.89
C ASP A 15 -12.74 -47.87 -27.41
N GLU A 16 -12.70 -47.67 -28.73
CA GLU A 16 -12.75 -46.34 -29.35
C GLU A 16 -14.07 -45.64 -29.07
N ASN A 17 -15.21 -46.33 -29.18
CA ASN A 17 -16.52 -45.76 -28.84
C ASN A 17 -16.62 -45.36 -27.36
N ARG A 18 -16.03 -46.15 -26.45
CA ARG A 18 -15.98 -45.82 -25.03
C ARG A 18 -15.14 -44.56 -24.79
N LEU A 19 -13.95 -44.49 -25.41
CA LEU A 19 -13.08 -43.32 -25.32
C LEU A 19 -13.77 -42.05 -25.84
N HIS A 20 -14.48 -42.13 -26.97
CA HIS A 20 -15.25 -41.02 -27.52
C HIS A 20 -16.38 -40.57 -26.59
N PHE A 21 -17.08 -41.52 -25.98
CA PHE A 21 -18.12 -41.23 -25.01
C PHE A 21 -17.57 -40.54 -23.76
N ASP A 22 -16.48 -41.07 -23.19
CA ASP A 22 -15.82 -40.49 -22.01
C ASP A 22 -15.31 -39.07 -22.28
N GLN A 23 -14.72 -38.86 -23.46
CA GLN A 23 -14.25 -37.54 -23.88
C GLN A 23 -15.41 -36.56 -24.07
N LYS A 24 -16.54 -37.01 -24.63
CA LYS A 24 -17.74 -36.18 -24.76
C LYS A 24 -18.26 -35.75 -23.39
N VAL A 25 -18.44 -36.70 -22.46
CA VAL A 25 -18.91 -36.42 -21.09
C VAL A 25 -17.98 -35.44 -20.37
N TYR A 26 -16.67 -35.63 -20.54
CA TYR A 26 -15.66 -34.74 -19.96
C TYR A 26 -15.76 -33.31 -20.50
N LEU A 27 -15.91 -33.15 -21.82
CA LEU A 27 -16.03 -31.84 -22.46
C LEU A 27 -17.35 -31.15 -22.11
N GLU A 28 -18.46 -31.90 -22.04
CA GLU A 28 -19.74 -31.38 -21.58
C GLU A 28 -19.65 -30.89 -20.12
N GLY A 29 -19.02 -31.67 -19.24
CA GLY A 29 -18.79 -31.26 -17.84
C GLY A 29 -17.96 -29.97 -17.74
N LYS A 30 -16.88 -29.86 -18.53
CA LYS A 30 -16.07 -28.64 -18.61
C LYS A 30 -16.86 -27.45 -19.13
N TYR A 31 -17.68 -27.66 -20.15
CA TYR A 31 -18.49 -26.61 -20.74
C TYR A 31 -19.51 -26.06 -19.72
N HIS A 32 -20.19 -26.94 -18.99
CA HIS A 32 -21.11 -26.52 -17.93
C HIS A 32 -20.40 -25.78 -16.79
N ALA A 33 -19.25 -26.27 -16.34
CA ALA A 33 -18.46 -25.57 -15.32
C ALA A 33 -18.04 -24.16 -15.77
N ALA A 34 -17.62 -24.01 -17.03
CA ALA A 34 -17.27 -22.71 -17.61
C ALA A 34 -18.48 -21.78 -17.69
N LEU A 35 -19.67 -22.29 -18.03
CA LEU A 35 -20.91 -21.50 -18.02
C LEU A 35 -21.27 -21.01 -16.63
N ASP A 36 -21.13 -21.86 -15.60
CA ASP A 36 -21.38 -21.47 -14.21
C ASP A 36 -20.40 -20.39 -13.75
N GLU A 37 -19.13 -20.50 -14.14
CA GLU A 37 -18.12 -19.46 -13.85
C GLU A 37 -18.45 -18.15 -14.56
N ILE A 38 -18.81 -18.18 -15.84
CA ILE A 38 -19.22 -16.99 -16.60
C ILE A 38 -20.42 -16.32 -15.93
N SER A 39 -21.44 -17.09 -15.56
CA SER A 39 -22.64 -16.55 -14.89
C SER A 39 -22.30 -15.86 -13.57
N LYS A 40 -21.41 -16.46 -12.76
CA LYS A 40 -20.92 -15.83 -11.51
C LYS A 40 -20.16 -14.53 -11.77
N LEU A 41 -19.28 -14.52 -12.77
CA LEU A 41 -18.51 -13.33 -13.12
C LEU A 41 -19.40 -12.20 -13.64
N GLU A 42 -20.43 -12.53 -14.43
CA GLU A 42 -21.39 -11.55 -14.91
C GLU A 42 -22.21 -10.93 -13.78
N ALA A 43 -22.66 -11.74 -12.80
CA ALA A 43 -23.33 -11.24 -11.61
C ALA A 43 -22.43 -10.29 -10.80
N GLN A 44 -21.17 -10.67 -10.56
CA GLN A 44 -20.20 -9.81 -9.87
C GLN A 44 -19.94 -8.51 -10.63
N ARG A 45 -19.80 -8.58 -11.96
CA ARG A 45 -19.63 -7.39 -12.81
C ARG A 45 -20.82 -6.46 -12.70
N PHE A 46 -22.04 -7.01 -12.69
CA PHE A 46 -23.26 -6.22 -12.55
C PHE A 46 -23.31 -5.49 -11.20
N GLU A 47 -23.04 -6.19 -10.10
CA GLU A 47 -22.98 -5.57 -8.76
C GLU A 47 -21.93 -4.45 -8.68
N GLN A 48 -20.76 -4.65 -9.29
CA GLN A 48 -19.71 -3.63 -9.34
C GLN A 48 -20.15 -2.41 -10.15
N TRP A 49 -20.84 -2.63 -11.25
CA TRP A 49 -21.36 -1.55 -12.10
C TRP A 49 -22.42 -0.73 -11.36
N GLU A 50 -23.37 -1.36 -10.66
CA GLU A 50 -24.36 -0.65 -9.84
C GLU A 50 -23.71 0.19 -8.74
N ARG A 51 -22.67 -0.33 -8.06
CA ARG A 51 -21.92 0.44 -7.05
C ARG A 51 -21.22 1.64 -7.66
N ALA A 52 -20.65 1.49 -8.86
CA ALA A 52 -19.98 2.59 -9.57
C ALA A 52 -20.99 3.68 -9.95
N GLU A 53 -22.16 3.31 -10.47
CA GLU A 53 -23.24 4.22 -10.84
C GLU A 53 -23.69 5.07 -9.63
N VAL A 54 -23.92 4.43 -8.48
CA VAL A 54 -24.32 5.12 -7.24
C VAL A 54 -23.24 6.12 -6.77
N LEU A 55 -21.97 5.75 -6.89
CA LEU A 55 -20.86 6.64 -6.53
C LEU A 55 -20.72 7.80 -7.50
N GLU A 56 -20.98 7.57 -8.79
CA GLU A 56 -20.98 8.61 -9.81
C GLU A 56 -22.10 9.62 -9.54
N GLN A 57 -23.31 9.15 -9.27
CA GLN A 57 -24.44 10.01 -8.91
C GLN A 57 -24.12 10.84 -7.67
N LYS A 58 -23.59 10.23 -6.61
CA LYS A 58 -23.18 10.94 -5.40
C LYS A 58 -22.13 12.01 -5.68
N ASN A 59 -21.20 11.78 -6.61
CA ASN A 59 -20.21 12.78 -7.01
C ASN A 59 -20.85 13.96 -7.74
N ILE A 60 -21.87 13.71 -8.58
CA ILE A 60 -22.64 14.76 -9.25
C ILE A 60 -23.36 15.61 -8.20
N ASP A 61 -24.06 14.96 -7.26
CA ASP A 61 -24.81 15.63 -6.19
C ASP A 61 -23.89 16.50 -5.32
N LEU A 62 -22.75 15.97 -4.89
CA LEU A 62 -21.77 16.73 -4.10
C LEU A 62 -21.19 17.92 -4.87
N LYS A 63 -20.93 17.77 -6.17
CA LYS A 63 -20.48 18.88 -7.02
C LYS A 63 -21.55 19.97 -7.12
N HIS A 64 -22.81 19.55 -7.26
CA HIS A 64 -23.94 20.47 -7.30
C HIS A 64 -24.09 21.22 -5.96
N GLU A 65 -24.09 20.51 -4.84
CA GLU A 65 -24.13 21.10 -3.49
C GLU A 65 -23.00 22.11 -3.27
N LEU A 66 -21.78 21.80 -3.73
CA LEU A 66 -20.65 22.72 -3.64
C LEU A 66 -20.84 23.97 -4.50
N SER A 67 -21.49 23.85 -5.66
CA SER A 67 -21.79 24.99 -6.54
C SER A 67 -22.91 25.89 -6.01
N GLU A 68 -23.86 25.34 -5.27
CA GLU A 68 -24.99 26.09 -4.70
C GLU A 68 -24.70 26.70 -3.33
N ARG A 69 -23.60 26.31 -2.68
CA ARG A 69 -23.21 26.92 -1.40
C ARG A 69 -22.97 28.42 -1.59
N PRO A 70 -23.69 29.28 -0.85
CA PRO A 70 -23.48 30.70 -0.93
C PRO A 70 -22.03 31.01 -0.55
N LEU A 71 -21.39 31.85 -1.37
CA LEU A 71 -20.06 32.38 -1.06
C LEU A 71 -20.13 33.07 0.30
N PRO A 72 -19.06 32.99 1.12
CA PRO A 72 -19.02 33.70 2.39
C PRO A 72 -19.37 35.17 2.17
N ILE A 73 -20.37 35.68 2.88
CA ILE A 73 -20.74 37.09 2.85
C ILE A 73 -19.50 37.87 3.31
N GLN A 74 -18.89 38.60 2.40
CA GLN A 74 -17.81 39.54 2.70
C GLN A 74 -18.49 40.81 3.19
N ASP A 75 -18.55 40.98 4.52
CA ASP A 75 -18.85 42.29 5.08
C ASP A 75 -17.76 43.26 4.61
N SER A 76 -18.15 44.19 3.76
CA SER A 76 -17.29 45.16 3.09
C SER A 76 -16.98 46.30 4.04
N ASP A 77 -15.82 46.23 4.69
CA ASP A 77 -15.12 47.41 5.19
C ASP A 77 -13.81 47.59 4.42
N GLU A 78 -13.83 48.63 3.60
CA GLU A 78 -12.77 49.48 3.03
C GLU A 78 -11.34 48.92 2.82
N ASN A 79 -10.89 49.02 1.56
CA ASN A 79 -9.51 49.07 1.09
C ASN A 79 -8.56 47.99 1.62
N THR A 80 -8.41 46.90 0.88
CA THR A 80 -7.14 46.15 0.90
C THR A 80 -6.94 45.44 -0.43
N GLU A 81 -5.81 45.72 -1.08
CA GLU A 81 -5.31 45.02 -2.25
C GLU A 81 -5.48 43.50 -2.06
N GLN A 82 -6.33 42.87 -2.87
CA GLN A 82 -6.52 41.42 -2.85
C GLN A 82 -5.31 40.74 -3.49
N GLY A 83 -4.21 40.69 -2.74
CA GLY A 83 -3.18 39.68 -2.95
C GLY A 83 -3.74 38.29 -2.61
N ASN A 84 -3.27 37.25 -3.29
CA ASN A 84 -3.56 35.87 -2.89
C ASN A 84 -2.89 35.60 -1.54
N PHE A 85 -3.61 35.84 -0.44
CA PHE A 85 -3.11 35.58 0.91
C PHE A 85 -3.03 34.08 1.13
N VAL A 86 -1.87 33.51 0.83
CA VAL A 86 -1.54 32.15 1.24
C VAL A 86 -1.44 32.16 2.77
N ARG A 87 -2.44 31.58 3.44
CA ARG A 87 -2.35 31.30 4.88
C ARG A 87 -1.21 30.30 5.09
N THR A 88 -0.03 30.81 5.39
CA THR A 88 1.10 29.97 5.81
C THR A 88 0.72 29.37 7.16
N LYS A 89 0.26 28.12 7.16
CA LYS A 89 0.01 27.38 8.40
C LYS A 89 1.36 27.25 9.11
N ARG A 90 1.52 27.92 10.25
CA ARG A 90 2.72 27.75 11.08
C ARG A 90 2.74 26.30 11.54
N LEU A 91 3.68 25.52 10.99
CA LEU A 91 3.87 24.13 11.40
C LEU A 91 4.21 24.13 12.88
N LYS A 92 3.44 23.39 13.68
CA LYS A 92 3.78 23.16 15.10
C LYS A 92 5.05 22.32 15.14
N ARG A 93 5.88 22.55 16.17
CA ARG A 93 7.07 21.74 16.41
C ARG A 93 6.67 20.27 16.58
N ALA A 94 7.48 19.36 16.05
CA ALA A 94 7.28 17.92 16.22
C ALA A 94 7.35 17.56 17.72
N THR A 95 6.37 16.79 18.17
CA THR A 95 6.33 16.20 19.53
C THR A 95 6.85 14.75 19.48
N PRO A 96 7.26 14.16 20.62
CA PRO A 96 7.62 12.73 20.68
C PRO A 96 6.55 11.80 20.08
N GLU A 97 5.26 12.10 20.32
CA GLU A 97 4.14 11.38 19.71
C GLU A 97 4.13 11.48 18.17
N THR A 98 4.56 12.61 17.62
CA THR A 98 4.67 12.79 16.16
C THR A 98 5.71 11.83 15.57
N TYR A 99 6.86 11.67 16.25
CA TYR A 99 7.89 10.71 15.84
C TYR A 99 7.40 9.28 15.92
N ARG A 100 6.69 8.90 17.00
CA ARG A 100 6.07 7.58 17.12
C ARG A 100 5.07 7.31 16.00
N ASN A 101 4.17 8.25 15.73
CA ASN A 101 3.15 8.07 14.70
C ASN A 101 3.75 7.87 13.31
N VAL A 102 4.83 8.60 12.98
CA VAL A 102 5.47 8.52 11.67
C VAL A 102 6.41 7.33 11.56
N PHE A 103 7.27 7.08 12.55
CA PHE A 103 8.37 6.11 12.42
C PHE A 103 8.12 4.76 13.11
N ASP A 104 7.16 4.67 14.03
CA ASP A 104 6.83 3.43 14.76
C ASP A 104 5.52 2.81 14.26
N LEU A 105 4.49 3.63 13.96
CA LEU A 105 3.17 3.12 13.52
C LEU A 105 3.04 2.96 11.99
N ASP A 106 3.71 3.79 11.19
CA ASP A 106 3.66 3.72 9.73
C ASP A 106 4.79 2.85 9.18
N ILE A 107 4.42 1.86 8.37
CA ILE A 107 5.33 0.92 7.70
C ILE A 107 6.36 1.64 6.82
N ASN A 108 5.98 2.74 6.18
CA ASN A 108 6.89 3.50 5.33
C ASN A 108 7.92 4.24 6.17
N GLY A 109 7.50 4.78 7.32
CA GLY A 109 8.42 5.43 8.25
C GLY A 109 9.41 4.45 8.86
N GLN A 110 8.97 3.24 9.23
CA GLN A 110 9.87 2.17 9.69
C GLN A 110 10.96 1.85 8.64
N ARG A 111 10.58 1.68 7.36
CA ARG A 111 11.53 1.46 6.25
C ARG A 111 12.53 2.60 6.08
N VAL A 112 12.06 3.84 6.21
CA VAL A 112 12.93 5.02 6.14
C VAL A 112 13.89 5.04 7.32
N LEU A 113 13.43 4.78 8.54
CA LEU A 113 14.28 4.75 9.73
C LEU A 113 15.35 3.65 9.64
N GLU A 114 14.98 2.46 9.16
CA GLU A 114 15.91 1.36 8.93
C GLU A 114 16.99 1.75 7.89
N HIS A 115 16.58 2.34 6.77
CA HIS A 115 17.51 2.82 5.75
C HIS A 115 18.45 3.91 6.29
N LEU A 116 17.92 4.90 7.03
CA LEU A 116 18.72 5.94 7.65
C LEU A 116 19.73 5.38 8.65
N THR A 117 19.32 4.38 9.44
CA THR A 117 20.21 3.68 10.38
C THR A 117 21.36 3.00 9.63
N MET A 118 21.08 2.31 8.52
CA MET A 118 22.11 1.68 7.70
C MET A 118 23.10 2.69 7.08
N VAL A 119 22.61 3.87 6.68
CA VAL A 119 23.44 4.89 6.03
C VAL A 119 24.30 5.67 7.02
N PHE A 120 23.73 6.03 8.17
CA PHE A 120 24.35 6.98 9.11
C PHE A 120 24.90 6.35 10.39
N CYS A 121 24.43 5.17 10.80
CA CYS A 121 24.97 4.44 11.95
C CYS A 121 26.09 3.46 11.56
N LYS A 122 27.06 3.94 10.77
CA LYS A 122 28.30 3.21 10.45
C LYS A 122 29.34 3.37 11.58
N ASP A 123 30.48 2.68 11.49
CA ASP A 123 31.56 2.79 12.49
C ASP A 123 31.90 4.25 12.81
N ALA A 124 31.72 4.61 14.09
CA ALA A 124 31.88 5.97 14.57
C ALA A 124 33.30 6.49 14.34
N PHE A 125 34.31 5.63 14.53
CA PHE A 125 35.72 5.99 14.47
C PHE A 125 36.32 5.69 13.09
N ALA A 126 36.90 6.71 12.47
CA ALA A 126 37.62 6.55 11.21
C ALA A 126 39.05 6.02 11.48
N PRO A 127 39.52 4.99 10.75
CA PRO A 127 40.80 4.32 11.02
C PRO A 127 42.07 5.10 10.63
N ASN A 128 41.97 6.37 10.23
CA ASN A 128 43.10 7.13 9.67
C ASN A 128 43.79 8.02 10.72
N ASP A 129 45.06 7.71 11.01
CA ASP A 129 45.95 8.43 11.95
C ASP A 129 46.23 9.91 11.61
N LYS A 130 45.89 10.39 10.40
CA LYS A 130 46.28 11.74 9.92
C LYS A 130 45.10 12.66 9.55
N GLY A 131 43.89 12.33 10.02
CA GLY A 131 42.69 13.13 9.73
C GLY A 131 41.37 12.48 10.09
N GLY A 132 41.40 11.32 10.77
CA GLY A 132 40.20 10.58 11.18
C GLY A 132 39.33 11.32 12.18
N GLU A 133 39.86 12.29 12.93
CA GLU A 133 39.10 13.04 13.96
C GLU A 133 37.91 13.80 13.36
N ARG A 134 38.11 14.50 12.24
CA ARG A 134 37.03 15.27 11.59
C ARG A 134 35.92 14.37 11.06
N GLU A 135 36.32 13.27 10.43
CA GLU A 135 35.41 12.26 9.91
C GLU A 135 34.64 11.57 11.05
N THR A 136 35.32 11.28 12.17
CA THR A 136 34.71 10.71 13.38
C THR A 136 33.67 11.67 13.96
N CYS A 137 34.00 12.96 14.11
CA CYS A 137 33.05 13.98 14.58
C CYS A 137 31.83 14.10 13.65
N TYR A 138 32.04 14.02 12.34
CA TYR A 138 30.95 14.03 11.36
C TYR A 138 30.03 12.81 11.52
N ARG A 139 30.60 11.60 11.65
CA ARG A 139 29.84 10.35 11.84
C ARG A 139 29.08 10.32 13.16
N LEU A 140 29.69 10.76 14.25
CA LEU A 140 29.03 10.90 15.56
C LEU A 140 27.86 11.90 15.48
N GLY A 141 28.06 13.03 14.81
CA GLY A 141 26.98 13.99 14.58
C GLY A 141 25.82 13.42 13.77
N ALA A 142 26.11 12.63 12.73
CA ALA A 142 25.09 11.96 11.93
C ALA A 142 24.31 10.91 12.74
N GLN A 143 25.01 10.11 13.56
CA GLN A 143 24.40 9.14 14.48
C GLN A 143 23.50 9.81 15.53
N SER A 144 23.92 10.96 16.05
CA SER A 144 23.15 11.70 17.06
C SER A 144 21.72 12.03 16.60
N VAL A 145 21.52 12.27 15.31
CA VAL A 145 20.18 12.55 14.75
C VAL A 145 19.29 11.31 14.81
N ILE A 146 19.84 10.14 14.46
CA ILE A 146 19.10 8.88 14.51
C ILE A 146 18.77 8.51 15.96
N ASN A 147 19.72 8.68 16.87
CA ASN A 147 19.52 8.48 18.30
C ASN A 147 18.41 9.38 18.85
N HIS A 148 18.35 10.64 18.41
CA HIS A 148 17.27 11.55 18.80
C HIS A 148 15.88 11.07 18.36
N ILE A 149 15.76 10.53 17.14
CA ILE A 149 14.49 9.97 16.64
C ILE A 149 14.07 8.77 17.49
N VAL A 150 15.00 7.84 17.72
CA VAL A 150 14.75 6.64 18.53
C VAL A 150 14.39 7.00 19.97
N ASN A 151 15.10 7.93 20.60
CA ASN A 151 14.79 8.40 21.94
C ASN A 151 13.41 9.08 22.02
N SER A 152 13.04 9.86 21.00
CA SER A 152 11.71 10.48 20.91
C SER A 152 10.60 9.44 20.81
N ILE A 153 10.81 8.36 20.06
CA ILE A 153 9.87 7.23 19.98
C ILE A 153 9.79 6.50 21.33
N ASN A 154 10.93 6.21 21.95
CA ASN A 154 11.00 5.54 23.25
C ASN A 154 10.31 6.36 24.35
N GLN A 155 10.50 7.68 24.36
CA GLN A 155 9.81 8.58 25.28
C GLN A 155 8.29 8.59 25.08
N ALA A 156 7.82 8.47 23.83
CA ALA A 156 6.39 8.37 23.54
C ALA A 156 5.79 6.99 23.88
N ASN A 157 6.61 5.94 23.88
CA ASN A 157 6.21 4.57 24.22
C ASN A 157 6.28 4.29 25.73
N GLN A 158 7.20 4.92 26.44
CA GLN A 158 7.40 4.75 27.88
C GLN A 158 7.45 6.12 28.60
N PRO A 159 6.44 6.45 29.43
CA PRO A 159 6.39 7.75 30.12
C PRO A 159 7.50 7.95 31.16
N ASN A 160 8.21 6.89 31.56
CA ASN A 160 9.35 6.92 32.48
C ASN A 160 10.71 6.80 31.80
N TYR A 161 10.80 6.95 30.47
CA TYR A 161 12.07 6.88 29.76
C TYR A 161 13.02 7.99 30.25
N LYS A 162 14.16 7.60 30.82
CA LYS A 162 15.30 8.47 31.09
C LYS A 162 16.42 8.03 30.16
N GLU A 163 16.95 8.95 29.36
CA GLU A 163 18.17 8.72 28.60
C GLU A 163 19.27 8.31 29.60
N GLN A 164 19.85 7.13 29.42
CA GLN A 164 21.09 6.78 30.09
C GLN A 164 22.22 7.40 29.27
N ASP A 165 22.89 8.37 29.85
CA ASP A 165 24.15 8.88 29.30
C ASP A 165 25.14 7.72 29.27
N ASN A 166 25.48 7.24 28.06
CA ASN A 166 26.62 6.36 27.87
C ASN A 166 27.86 7.25 27.83
N ASP A 167 28.50 7.41 28.99
CA ASP A 167 29.88 7.92 29.14
C ASP A 167 30.89 6.96 28.48
#